data_AF-A0A375YEP4-F1
#
_entry.id   AF-A0A375YEP4-F1
#
_cell.length_a   1.000
_cell.length_b   1.000
_cell.length_c   1.000
_cell.angle_alpha   90.00
_cell.angle_beta   90.00
_cell.angle_gamma   90.00
#
_symmetry.space_group_name_H-M   'P 1'
#
loop_
_entity.id
_entity.type
_entity.pdbx_description
1 polymer ?
#
loop_
_entity_poly.entity_id
_entity_poly.type
_entity_poly.pdbx_seq_one_letter_code
_entity_poly.pdbx_strand_id
1 'polypeptide(L)'
;MPDAGADDDTERAVVGSLRTEDSYVVAGSVTTAGSAVVAGSVATAGSAVVVNSIATAGSAAVAGSIATAGSAAVAGSIATAGSAAIAGSILVVLSLACKGCLACLGCIACVKCKACVGCIDCEDCIGCVGCINCTGLRGAVGLRNVHAA
;
A
#
# COMPACT_ATOMS: atom_id res chain seq x y z
N MET A 1 -18.15 -16.18 37.10
CA MET A 1 -16.76 -16.20 37.59
C MET A 1 -15.90 -16.30 36.35
N PRO A 2 -15.10 -15.28 35.98
CA PRO A 2 -14.06 -15.44 34.96
C PRO A 2 -12.79 -15.98 35.63
N ASP A 3 -12.32 -17.11 35.12
CA ASP A 3 -11.18 -17.86 35.64
C ASP A 3 -9.84 -17.24 35.19
N ALA A 4 -9.00 -17.03 36.21
CA ALA A 4 -7.56 -17.21 36.29
C ALA A 4 -6.67 -16.82 35.10
N GLY A 5 -5.80 -15.83 35.35
CA GLY A 5 -4.59 -15.59 34.59
C GLY A 5 -3.57 -16.74 34.73
N ALA A 6 -2.82 -16.91 33.65
CA ALA A 6 -1.64 -17.74 33.55
C ALA A 6 -0.52 -16.87 32.91
N ASP A 7 0.50 -16.58 33.71
CA ASP A 7 1.94 -16.49 33.41
C ASP A 7 2.50 -15.38 32.47
N ASP A 8 3.11 -14.36 33.11
CA ASP A 8 4.28 -13.58 32.65
C ASP A 8 5.35 -14.52 32.05
N ASP A 9 5.84 -14.22 30.83
CA ASP A 9 7.05 -14.73 30.11
C ASP A 9 6.77 -14.93 28.58
N THR A 10 5.51 -14.77 28.14
CA THR A 10 5.04 -14.85 26.73
C THR A 10 4.11 -13.67 26.41
N GLU A 11 4.57 -12.43 26.62
CA GLU A 11 3.73 -11.26 26.93
C GLU A 11 2.95 -10.59 25.75
N ARG A 12 2.53 -11.36 24.73
CA ARG A 12 1.33 -11.15 23.86
C ARG A 12 1.52 -11.79 22.48
N ALA A 13 1.73 -13.10 22.42
CA ALA A 13 1.58 -13.83 21.16
C ALA A 13 0.16 -14.42 21.06
N VAL A 14 -0.60 -14.05 20.03
CA VAL A 14 -1.97 -14.52 19.78
C VAL A 14 -2.00 -15.36 18.52
N VAL A 15 -2.51 -16.59 18.62
CA VAL A 15 -2.69 -17.51 17.50
C VAL A 15 -4.14 -17.93 17.40
N GLY A 16 -4.79 -17.66 16.26
CA GLY A 16 -6.16 -18.10 16.01
C GLY A 16 -7.19 -17.39 16.90
N SER A 17 -7.55 -16.16 16.54
CA SER A 17 -8.51 -15.37 17.32
C SER A 17 -9.58 -14.70 16.49
N LEU A 18 -10.76 -14.54 17.11
CA LEU A 18 -11.83 -13.73 16.53
C LEU A 18 -11.49 -12.24 16.64
N ARG A 19 -10.98 -11.78 17.79
CA ARG A 19 -10.57 -10.38 17.98
C ARG A 19 -9.30 -10.31 18.80
N THR A 20 -8.43 -9.37 18.45
CA THR A 20 -7.14 -9.17 19.13
C THR A 20 -6.85 -7.69 19.29
N GLU A 21 -6.52 -7.28 20.52
CA GLU A 21 -6.21 -5.88 20.85
C GLU A 21 -4.90 -5.74 21.62
N ASP A 22 -4.15 -4.67 21.31
CA ASP A 22 -2.91 -4.24 21.95
C ASP A 22 -1.79 -5.29 22.02
N SER A 23 -1.84 -6.31 21.14
CA SER A 23 -0.96 -7.47 21.22
C SER A 23 0.41 -7.27 20.57
N TYR A 24 1.41 -8.01 21.05
CA TYR A 24 2.77 -7.92 20.52
C TYR A 24 2.88 -8.65 19.18
N VAL A 25 2.52 -9.93 19.10
CA VAL A 25 2.52 -10.71 17.86
C VAL A 25 1.16 -11.37 17.65
N VAL A 26 0.64 -11.29 16.42
CA VAL A 26 -0.63 -11.89 16.03
C VAL A 26 -0.43 -12.73 14.79
N ALA A 27 -0.81 -14.01 14.87
CA ALA A 27 -0.80 -14.95 13.75
C ALA A 27 -2.22 -15.53 13.58
N GLY A 28 -2.92 -15.12 12.53
CA GLY A 28 -4.27 -15.62 12.28
C GLY A 28 -5.33 -15.00 13.18
N SER A 29 -5.82 -13.81 12.80
CA SER A 29 -6.96 -13.18 13.48
C SER A 29 -8.01 -12.65 12.50
N VAL A 30 -9.27 -12.63 12.96
CA VAL A 30 -10.34 -12.02 12.18
C VAL A 30 -10.24 -10.48 12.26
N THR A 31 -10.17 -9.89 13.45
CA THR A 31 -9.92 -8.44 13.57
C THR A 31 -8.78 -8.16 14.54
N THR A 32 -7.86 -7.30 14.11
CA THR A 32 -6.71 -6.85 14.91
C THR A 32 -6.69 -5.34 15.00
N ALA A 33 -6.57 -4.82 16.22
CA ALA A 33 -6.41 -3.39 16.49
C ALA A 33 -5.23 -3.18 17.43
N GLY A 34 -4.30 -2.29 17.09
CA GLY A 34 -3.16 -1.98 17.95
C GLY A 34 -2.26 -3.20 18.13
N SER A 35 -1.44 -3.56 17.15
CA SER A 35 -0.52 -4.69 17.35
C SER A 35 0.84 -4.44 16.74
N ALA A 36 1.89 -4.99 17.37
CA ALA A 36 3.24 -4.76 16.89
C ALA A 36 3.49 -5.52 15.58
N VAL A 37 3.18 -6.82 15.52
CA VAL A 37 3.34 -7.61 14.29
C VAL A 37 2.08 -8.42 14.02
N VAL A 38 1.57 -8.33 12.80
CA VAL A 38 0.39 -9.04 12.33
C VAL A 38 0.73 -9.83 11.08
N ALA A 39 0.62 -11.16 11.17
CA ALA A 39 0.76 -12.08 10.07
C ALA A 39 -0.58 -12.79 9.83
N GLY A 40 -1.20 -12.50 8.70
CA GLY A 40 -2.47 -13.14 8.33
C GLY A 40 -3.64 -12.68 9.19
N SER A 41 -4.15 -11.49 8.91
CA SER A 41 -5.41 -11.00 9.50
C SER A 41 -6.43 -10.57 8.46
N VAL A 42 -7.71 -10.73 8.80
CA VAL A 42 -8.81 -10.31 7.92
C VAL A 42 -8.95 -8.78 7.93
N ALA A 43 -9.00 -8.14 9.09
CA ALA A 43 -9.02 -6.69 9.19
C ALA A 43 -7.99 -6.22 10.21
N THR A 44 -7.11 -5.32 9.78
CA THR A 44 -6.05 -4.76 10.60
C THR A 44 -6.17 -3.25 10.61
N ALA A 45 -6.27 -2.69 11.82
CA ALA A 45 -6.24 -1.25 12.06
C ALA A 45 -5.10 -0.91 13.02
N GLY A 46 -4.27 0.07 12.67
CA GLY A 46 -3.27 0.59 13.61
C GLY A 46 -2.25 -0.45 14.03
N SER A 47 -1.55 -1.07 13.08
CA SER A 47 -0.50 -2.05 13.39
C SER A 47 0.85 -1.66 12.83
N ALA A 48 1.92 -2.06 13.52
CA ALA A 48 3.25 -1.64 13.11
C ALA A 48 3.71 -2.39 11.86
N VAL A 49 3.65 -3.72 11.84
CA VAL A 49 3.97 -4.51 10.64
C VAL A 49 2.81 -5.41 10.28
N VAL A 50 2.38 -5.35 9.03
CA VAL A 50 1.30 -6.16 8.50
C VAL A 50 1.79 -6.90 7.28
N VAL A 51 1.71 -8.22 7.36
CA VAL A 51 2.14 -9.11 6.29
C VAL A 51 0.98 -10.03 5.94
N ASN A 52 0.68 -10.11 4.64
CA ASN A 52 -0.35 -11.01 4.11
C ASN A 52 -1.73 -10.80 4.76
N SER A 53 -2.14 -9.54 4.93
CA SER A 53 -3.47 -9.21 5.47
C SER A 53 -4.44 -8.75 4.39
N ILE A 54 -5.73 -8.93 4.70
CA ILE A 54 -6.79 -8.66 3.75
C ILE A 54 -7.08 -7.16 3.71
N ALA A 55 -7.60 -6.56 4.78
CA ALA A 55 -7.81 -5.12 4.86
C ALA A 55 -6.86 -4.49 5.86
N THR A 56 -6.11 -3.49 5.41
CA THR A 56 -5.15 -2.77 6.22
C THR A 56 -5.46 -1.29 6.16
N ALA A 57 -5.81 -0.73 7.32
CA ALA A 57 -6.01 0.69 7.50
C ALA A 57 -4.99 1.22 8.50
N GLY A 58 -4.27 2.28 8.15
CA GLY A 58 -3.39 2.95 9.10
C GLY A 58 -2.30 2.04 9.65
N SER A 59 -1.53 1.38 8.78
CA SER A 59 -0.42 0.54 9.23
C SER A 59 0.93 1.03 8.73
N ALA A 60 1.98 0.72 9.50
CA ALA A 60 3.30 1.30 9.24
C ALA A 60 3.98 0.63 8.04
N ALA A 61 4.09 -0.69 8.03
CA ALA A 61 4.60 -1.45 6.89
C ALA A 61 3.60 -2.50 6.44
N VAL A 62 3.40 -2.57 5.13
CA VAL A 62 2.44 -3.46 4.50
C VAL A 62 3.16 -4.19 3.39
N ALA A 63 3.38 -5.48 3.60
CA ALA A 63 3.96 -6.36 2.61
C ALA A 63 2.93 -7.38 2.19
N GLY A 64 2.58 -7.37 0.91
CA GLY A 64 1.65 -8.34 0.34
C GLY A 64 0.24 -8.27 0.92
N SER A 65 -0.28 -7.06 1.20
CA SER A 65 -1.68 -6.92 1.61
C SER A 65 -2.60 -6.61 0.45
N ILE A 66 -3.87 -6.92 0.66
CA ILE A 66 -4.88 -6.79 -0.40
C ILE A 66 -5.31 -5.33 -0.51
N ALA A 67 -6.01 -4.79 0.49
CA ALA A 67 -6.42 -3.40 0.49
C ALA A 67 -5.63 -2.62 1.53
N THR A 68 -5.03 -1.53 1.07
CA THR A 68 -4.24 -0.65 1.88
C THR A 68 -4.83 0.74 1.75
N ALA A 69 -5.39 1.23 2.84
CA ALA A 69 -5.86 2.59 2.94
C ALA A 69 -4.99 3.31 3.97
N GLY A 70 -4.39 4.41 3.56
CA GLY A 70 -3.62 5.24 4.49
C GLY A 70 -2.51 4.47 5.22
N SER A 71 -1.75 3.64 4.51
CA SER A 71 -0.57 2.98 5.08
C SER A 71 0.75 3.50 4.51
N ALA A 72 1.80 3.36 5.32
CA ALA A 72 3.05 4.07 5.09
C ALA A 72 3.87 3.43 3.97
N ALA A 73 4.28 2.17 4.10
CA ALA A 73 5.01 1.46 3.07
C ALA A 73 4.19 0.31 2.53
N VAL A 74 4.15 0.22 1.21
CA VAL A 74 3.32 -0.73 0.52
C VAL A 74 4.20 -1.40 -0.51
N ALA A 75 4.73 -2.55 -0.13
CA ALA A 75 5.56 -3.37 -0.99
C ALA A 75 4.70 -4.52 -1.51
N GLY A 76 4.41 -4.47 -2.81
CA GLY A 76 3.59 -5.48 -3.45
C GLY A 76 2.18 -5.56 -2.86
N SER A 77 1.55 -4.43 -2.51
CA SER A 77 0.12 -4.44 -2.19
C SER A 77 -0.73 -3.99 -3.35
N ILE A 78 -1.97 -4.46 -3.30
CA ILE A 78 -2.83 -4.49 -4.47
C ILE A 78 -3.51 -3.13 -4.66
N ALA A 79 -4.23 -2.64 -3.65
CA ALA A 79 -4.85 -1.32 -3.70
C ALA A 79 -4.26 -0.43 -2.62
N THR A 80 -3.85 0.76 -3.02
CA THR A 80 -3.11 1.69 -2.19
C THR A 80 -3.81 3.04 -2.27
N ALA A 81 -4.96 3.14 -1.61
CA ALA A 81 -5.68 4.41 -1.59
C ALA A 81 -5.04 5.32 -0.57
N GLY A 82 -4.62 6.50 -1.04
CA GLY A 82 -3.92 7.47 -0.19
C GLY A 82 -2.78 6.82 0.58
N SER A 83 -2.03 5.92 -0.06
CA SER A 83 -0.89 5.28 0.60
C SER A 83 0.41 5.52 -0.15
N ALA A 84 1.49 5.52 0.62
CA ALA A 84 2.55 6.50 0.35
C ALA A 84 3.67 5.98 -0.55
N ALA A 85 4.17 4.77 -0.32
CA ALA A 85 5.22 4.18 -1.15
C ALA A 85 4.73 2.89 -1.78
N ILE A 86 4.78 2.86 -3.11
CA ILE A 86 4.25 1.79 -3.94
C ILE A 86 5.42 1.18 -4.69
N ALA A 87 6.13 0.31 -3.99
CA ALA A 87 7.21 -0.44 -4.58
C ALA A 87 6.62 -1.73 -5.13
N GLY A 88 6.46 -1.76 -6.45
CA GLY A 88 5.70 -2.84 -7.07
C GLY A 88 4.25 -2.89 -6.58
N SER A 89 3.75 -1.79 -6.01
CA SER A 89 2.35 -1.70 -5.67
C SER A 89 1.58 -1.19 -6.87
N ILE A 90 0.37 -1.69 -6.92
CA ILE A 90 -0.28 -1.85 -8.21
C ILE A 90 -1.18 -0.66 -8.48
N LEU A 91 -1.56 0.05 -7.43
CA LEU A 91 -2.58 1.06 -7.53
C LEU A 91 -2.39 2.06 -6.42
N VAL A 92 -1.61 3.10 -6.62
CA VAL A 92 -1.83 4.27 -5.77
C VAL A 92 -3.19 4.80 -6.22
N VAL A 93 -4.03 5.26 -5.31
CA VAL A 93 -5.27 5.93 -5.66
C VAL A 93 -5.17 7.33 -5.11
N LEU A 94 -5.38 8.35 -5.95
CA LEU A 94 -5.90 8.27 -7.35
C LEU A 94 -4.89 7.77 -8.41
N SER A 95 -3.78 7.21 -8.01
CA SER A 95 -2.44 7.28 -8.57
C SER A 95 -1.84 5.92 -9.00
N LEU A 96 -2.29 5.38 -10.10
CA LEU A 96 -2.35 3.94 -10.23
C LEU A 96 -1.03 3.37 -10.79
N ALA A 97 -0.67 2.15 -10.39
CA ALA A 97 0.35 1.32 -11.07
C ALA A 97 1.67 2.03 -11.27
N CYS A 98 2.18 2.41 -10.14
CA CYS A 98 3.36 3.18 -10.02
C CYS A 98 4.46 2.18 -9.58
N LYS A 99 4.93 1.31 -10.50
CA LYS A 99 6.10 0.42 -10.39
C LYS A 99 7.44 1.17 -10.42
N GLY A 100 7.83 1.70 -9.25
CA GLY A 100 8.90 2.70 -9.20
C GLY A 100 8.55 3.98 -9.97
N CYS A 101 7.38 4.00 -10.61
CA CYS A 101 6.67 5.16 -11.03
C CYS A 101 6.03 5.74 -9.81
N LEU A 102 5.86 7.03 -9.93
CA LEU A 102 5.82 7.85 -8.76
C LEU A 102 4.85 8.95 -9.04
N ALA A 103 3.92 9.12 -8.12
CA ALA A 103 2.97 10.21 -8.21
C ALA A 103 2.32 10.25 -9.59
N CYS A 104 1.88 9.07 -9.99
CA CYS A 104 0.67 8.96 -10.74
C CYS A 104 -0.40 9.73 -9.95
N LEU A 105 -1.34 10.45 -10.54
CA LEU A 105 -2.53 11.02 -9.90
C LEU A 105 -3.63 11.00 -10.95
N GLY A 106 -4.57 10.10 -10.80
CA GLY A 106 -5.29 9.58 -11.95
C GLY A 106 -4.37 9.00 -13.02
N CYS A 107 -3.09 8.69 -12.70
CA CYS A 107 -2.16 8.25 -13.74
C CYS A 107 -1.97 6.78 -13.72
N ILE A 108 -1.61 6.34 -14.90
CA ILE A 108 -1.95 5.05 -15.36
C ILE A 108 -0.72 4.64 -16.14
N ALA A 109 -0.11 3.55 -15.71
CA ALA A 109 1.01 2.95 -16.43
C ALA A 109 2.12 3.95 -16.70
N CYS A 110 2.46 4.67 -15.65
CA CYS A 110 3.78 5.22 -15.60
C CYS A 110 4.74 4.04 -15.44
N VAL A 111 6.00 4.15 -15.89
CA VAL A 111 7.15 3.35 -15.43
C VAL A 111 8.26 4.33 -15.13
N LYS A 112 8.66 4.43 -13.86
CA LYS A 112 9.56 5.50 -13.40
C LYS A 112 9.05 6.93 -13.75
N CYS A 113 7.84 7.08 -14.28
CA CYS A 113 7.32 8.41 -14.58
C CYS A 113 6.99 9.12 -13.30
N LYS A 114 7.08 10.42 -13.45
CA LYS A 114 7.07 11.35 -12.35
C LYS A 114 6.09 12.45 -12.70
N ALA A 115 5.16 12.67 -11.77
CA ALA A 115 4.24 13.79 -11.85
C ALA A 115 3.43 13.76 -13.15
N CYS A 116 2.95 12.57 -13.45
CA CYS A 116 1.86 12.45 -14.36
C CYS A 116 0.61 12.88 -13.57
N VAL A 117 -0.30 13.59 -14.24
CA VAL A 117 -1.70 13.72 -13.80
C VAL A 117 -2.61 13.30 -14.95
N GLY A 118 -3.49 12.32 -14.73
CA GLY A 118 -4.26 11.72 -15.81
C GLY A 118 -3.40 11.23 -16.98
N CYS A 119 -2.09 10.99 -16.79
CA CYS A 119 -1.25 10.55 -17.89
C CYS A 119 -1.28 9.06 -18.00
N ILE A 120 -1.12 8.68 -19.25
CA ILE A 120 -1.39 7.37 -19.74
C ILE A 120 -0.15 6.99 -20.53
N ASP A 121 0.45 5.88 -20.15
CA ASP A 121 1.50 5.26 -20.95
C ASP A 121 2.69 6.18 -21.12
N CYS A 122 3.28 6.45 -19.97
CA CYS A 122 4.49 7.22 -19.89
C CYS A 122 5.59 6.28 -19.41
N GLU A 123 6.81 6.50 -19.88
CA GLU A 123 8.03 5.98 -19.26
C GLU A 123 9.02 7.12 -19.14
N ASP A 124 9.51 7.39 -17.92
CA ASP A 124 10.45 8.50 -17.67
C ASP A 124 9.95 9.87 -18.18
N CYS A 125 8.64 10.01 -18.38
CA CYS A 125 8.00 11.30 -18.62
C CYS A 125 7.92 12.08 -17.33
N ILE A 126 8.14 13.38 -17.46
CA ILE A 126 8.16 14.29 -16.32
C ILE A 126 7.16 15.41 -16.58
N GLY A 127 6.19 15.52 -15.68
CA GLY A 127 5.28 16.66 -15.63
C GLY A 127 4.27 16.66 -16.76
N CYS A 128 3.86 15.46 -17.18
CA CYS A 128 2.81 15.34 -18.16
C CYS A 128 1.45 15.57 -17.50
N VAL A 129 0.51 16.16 -18.23
CA VAL A 129 -0.91 16.21 -17.83
C VAL A 129 -1.75 15.72 -18.99
N GLY A 130 -2.53 14.66 -18.78
CA GLY A 130 -3.36 14.06 -19.82
C GLY A 130 -2.57 13.63 -21.06
N CYS A 131 -1.25 13.41 -20.93
CA CYS A 131 -0.43 12.98 -22.04
C CYS A 131 -0.54 11.48 -22.24
N ILE A 132 -0.46 11.11 -23.51
CA ILE A 132 -0.79 9.77 -23.98
C ILE A 132 0.32 9.33 -24.90
N ASN A 133 0.94 8.20 -24.58
CA ASN A 133 1.98 7.58 -25.40
C ASN A 133 3.15 8.54 -25.63
N CYS A 134 3.85 8.74 -24.54
CA CYS A 134 4.90 9.73 -24.44
C CYS A 134 6.10 9.09 -23.75
N THR A 135 7.30 9.38 -24.22
CA THR A 135 8.54 8.92 -23.57
C THR A 135 9.53 10.06 -23.48
N GLY A 136 10.22 10.17 -22.34
CA GLY A 136 11.26 11.18 -22.14
C GLY A 136 10.76 12.63 -22.20
N LEU A 137 9.43 12.85 -22.23
CA LEU A 137 8.87 14.18 -22.35
C LEU A 137 9.06 14.99 -21.07
N ARG A 138 9.09 16.32 -21.26
CA ARG A 138 9.23 17.33 -20.22
C ARG A 138 8.15 18.40 -20.42
N GLY A 139 7.17 18.46 -19.53
CA GLY A 139 6.15 19.54 -19.51
C GLY A 139 5.09 19.46 -20.61
N ALA A 140 4.77 18.25 -21.05
CA ALA A 140 3.74 18.04 -22.06
C ALA A 140 2.34 18.17 -21.45
N VAL A 141 1.40 18.73 -22.20
CA VAL A 141 -0.02 18.77 -21.83
C VAL A 141 -0.84 18.30 -23.01
N GLY A 142 -1.66 17.27 -22.80
CA GLY A 142 -2.56 16.71 -23.83
C GLY A 142 -1.85 16.16 -25.07
N LEU A 143 -0.53 15.98 -25.03
CA LEU A 143 0.25 15.50 -26.15
C LEU A 143 0.02 14.00 -26.40
N ARG A 144 0.14 13.64 -27.68
CA ARG A 144 -0.12 12.29 -28.19
C ARG A 144 0.98 11.88 -29.16
N ASN A 145 1.63 10.74 -28.90
CA ASN A 145 2.66 10.13 -29.76
C ASN A 145 3.96 10.95 -29.89
N VAL A 146 4.42 11.53 -28.79
CA VAL A 146 5.64 12.34 -28.80
C VAL A 146 6.73 11.63 -28.01
N HIS A 147 7.87 11.41 -28.66
CA HIS A 147 8.99 10.67 -28.11
C HIS A 147 10.22 11.57 -28.20
N ALA A 148 10.79 11.94 -27.05
CA ALA A 148 12.08 12.62 -27.03
C ALA A 148 13.18 11.62 -27.42
N ALA A 149 14.03 12.00 -28.37
CA ALA A 149 15.23 11.24 -28.75
C ALA A 149 16.36 11.44 -27.74
#